data_AF-A0A8J5XPN5-F1
#
_entry.id   AF-A0A8J5XPN5-F1
#
_cell.length_a   1.000
_cell.length_b   1.000
_cell.length_c   1.000
_cell.angle_alpha   90.00
_cell.angle_beta   90.00
_cell.angle_gamma   90.00
#
_symmetry.space_group_name_H-M   'P 1'
#
loop_
_entity.id
_entity.type
_entity.pdbx_description
1 polymer ?
#
loop_
_entity_poly.entity_id
_entity_poly.type
_entity_poly.pdbx_seq_one_letter_code
_entity_poly.pdbx_strand_id
1 'polypeptide(L)'
;MAAVLLVLVSSALVLPTTRVGPVVVESLVTRQRALRLAPVAAVAFASAFAPPPSYASGGATAGRTTSIPTAKKRYFARVTADVASFLQMGSAIKAGALSEASNAPFWSSGLEDLTGAGYLLAVAFKIDARVPPQKIQQKRDHDALIASIDKLKKAVGGSDKAAAQAQYADTLAKLDVYLKGVELPPTSHAAYQ
;
A
#
# COMPACT_ATOMS: atom_id res chain seq x y z
N MET A 1 20.99 62.82 -24.54
CA MET A 1 22.26 62.13 -24.26
C MET A 1 22.00 60.64 -24.31
N ALA A 2 22.80 59.92 -25.08
CA ALA A 2 22.58 58.57 -25.57
C ALA A 2 23.53 57.55 -24.92
N ALA A 3 23.10 56.28 -24.91
CA ALA A 3 23.85 55.00 -25.00
C ALA A 3 23.01 53.94 -24.24
N VAL A 4 22.30 52.95 -24.82
CA VAL A 4 22.46 52.03 -25.96
C VAL A 4 23.56 50.96 -25.77
N LEU A 5 23.14 49.70 -26.05
CA LEU A 5 23.91 48.46 -26.34
C LEU A 5 24.33 47.63 -25.11
N LEU A 6 24.25 46.30 -25.08
CA LEU A 6 24.34 45.30 -26.17
C LEU A 6 23.76 43.93 -25.72
N VAL A 7 23.02 43.31 -26.63
CA VAL A 7 22.57 41.90 -26.63
C VAL A 7 23.72 40.98 -27.04
N LEU A 8 23.83 39.78 -26.47
CA LEU A 8 24.40 38.65 -27.23
C LEU A 8 23.81 37.30 -26.81
N VAL A 9 23.07 36.73 -27.77
CA VAL A 9 22.65 35.34 -27.89
C VAL A 9 23.78 34.55 -28.54
N SER A 10 24.06 33.32 -28.10
CA SER A 10 24.68 32.33 -28.99
C SER A 10 24.34 30.89 -28.63
N SER A 11 24.01 30.16 -29.69
CA SER A 11 23.36 28.87 -29.79
C SER A 11 24.35 27.72 -29.98
N ALA A 12 23.80 26.48 -29.92
CA ALA A 12 24.19 25.28 -30.68
C ALA A 12 25.48 24.55 -30.19
N LEU A 13 25.65 23.22 -30.29
CA LEU A 13 24.87 22.03 -30.71
C LEU A 13 25.87 20.83 -30.58
N VAL A 14 25.37 19.59 -30.68
CA VAL A 14 26.04 18.38 -31.23
C VAL A 14 26.52 17.31 -30.22
N LEU A 15 25.82 16.16 -30.23
CA LEU A 15 26.30 14.82 -29.85
C LEU A 15 27.15 14.21 -30.98
N PRO A 16 27.95 13.16 -30.69
CA PRO A 16 27.70 11.91 -31.42
C PRO A 16 27.90 10.60 -30.62
N THR A 17 27.29 9.56 -31.20
CA THR A 17 27.07 8.18 -30.75
C THR A 17 28.22 7.22 -31.13
N THR A 18 28.20 6.02 -30.50
CA THR A 18 28.67 4.68 -30.96
C THR A 18 30.06 4.18 -30.55
N ARG A 19 30.11 2.99 -29.92
CA ARG A 19 30.54 1.68 -30.50
C ARG A 19 30.41 0.57 -29.43
N VAL A 20 29.52 -0.42 -29.62
CA VAL A 20 29.77 -1.75 -30.24
C VAL A 20 30.66 -2.67 -29.40
N GLY A 21 30.02 -3.69 -28.82
CA GLY A 21 30.41 -5.08 -29.12
C GLY A 21 31.26 -5.83 -28.09
N PRO A 22 31.25 -7.17 -28.18
CA PRO A 22 31.08 -8.07 -27.05
C PRO A 22 32.36 -8.87 -26.75
N VAL A 23 32.33 -9.79 -25.79
CA VAL A 23 32.65 -11.21 -25.99
C VAL A 23 32.83 -11.92 -24.65
N VAL A 24 32.12 -13.05 -24.58
CA VAL A 24 32.17 -14.16 -23.63
C VAL A 24 33.56 -14.80 -23.60
N VAL A 25 34.09 -15.10 -22.42
CA VAL A 25 35.10 -16.16 -22.20
C VAL A 25 34.81 -16.76 -20.83
N GLU A 26 34.07 -17.86 -20.74
CA GLU A 26 34.51 -19.25 -20.91
C GLU A 26 35.24 -19.80 -19.68
N SER A 27 34.66 -20.89 -19.17
CA SER A 27 35.07 -21.63 -17.99
C SER A 27 36.38 -22.38 -18.29
N LEU A 28 37.34 -22.31 -17.39
CA LEU A 28 38.41 -23.31 -17.31
C LEU A 28 38.57 -23.75 -15.84
N VAL A 29 37.88 -24.84 -15.55
CA VAL A 29 38.33 -25.84 -14.58
C VAL A 29 39.78 -26.17 -14.91
N THR A 30 40.70 -26.01 -13.96
CA THR A 30 41.85 -26.92 -13.78
C THR A 30 42.41 -26.74 -12.37
N ARG A 31 42.29 -27.82 -11.61
CA ARG A 31 43.00 -28.08 -10.35
C ARG A 31 44.50 -28.12 -10.61
N GLN A 32 45.30 -27.25 -9.99
CA GLN A 32 46.71 -27.59 -9.74
C GLN A 32 47.15 -27.11 -8.35
N ARG A 33 47.59 -28.10 -7.56
CA ARG A 33 48.32 -27.97 -6.30
C ARG A 33 49.64 -27.23 -6.53
N ALA A 34 50.03 -26.34 -5.63
CA ALA A 34 51.43 -26.15 -5.27
C ALA A 34 51.53 -25.47 -3.90
N LEU A 35 51.99 -26.23 -2.89
CA LEU A 35 52.57 -25.69 -1.67
C LEU A 35 53.82 -24.87 -2.02
N ARG A 36 53.89 -23.59 -1.61
CA ARG A 36 55.16 -22.92 -1.25
C ARG A 36 54.91 -21.88 -0.15
N LEU A 37 55.74 -21.98 0.89
CA LEU A 37 55.86 -21.09 2.05
C LEU A 37 56.49 -19.74 1.67
N ALA A 38 55.96 -18.62 2.21
CA ALA A 38 56.71 -17.55 2.91
C ALA A 38 55.81 -16.33 3.23
N PRO A 39 56.15 -15.49 4.24
CA PRO A 39 55.21 -14.84 5.15
C PRO A 39 55.11 -13.32 4.98
N VAL A 40 53.93 -12.72 5.16
CA VAL A 40 53.76 -11.29 5.54
C VAL A 40 52.46 -11.15 6.33
N ALA A 41 52.56 -10.52 7.50
CA ALA A 41 51.43 -10.16 8.34
C ALA A 41 50.53 -9.12 7.64
N ALA A 42 49.24 -9.42 7.54
CA ALA A 42 48.21 -8.43 7.26
C ALA A 42 46.96 -8.79 8.08
N VAL A 43 46.52 -7.84 8.88
CA VAL A 43 45.35 -7.88 9.76
C VAL A 43 44.11 -8.26 8.95
N ALA A 44 43.64 -9.50 9.08
CA ALA A 44 42.38 -9.94 8.50
C ALA A 44 41.23 -9.47 9.41
N PHE A 45 40.68 -8.30 9.10
CA PHE A 45 39.36 -7.88 9.55
C PHE A 45 38.31 -8.78 8.86
N ALA A 46 38.14 -10.00 9.38
CA ALA A 46 37.10 -10.92 8.94
C ALA A 46 35.76 -10.44 9.53
N SER A 47 35.18 -9.40 8.92
CA SER A 47 33.79 -9.05 9.13
C SER A 47 32.93 -10.23 8.66
N ALA A 48 32.39 -10.93 9.64
CA ALA A 48 31.42 -12.00 9.52
C ALA A 48 30.30 -11.63 8.54
N PHE A 49 30.28 -12.26 7.37
CA PHE A 49 29.08 -12.34 6.55
C PHE A 49 28.33 -13.62 6.94
N ALA A 50 27.70 -13.59 8.11
CA ALA A 50 26.68 -14.57 8.44
C ALA A 50 25.49 -14.32 7.49
N PRO A 51 24.98 -15.33 6.76
CA PRO A 51 23.75 -15.16 6.00
C PRO A 51 22.63 -14.73 6.96
N PRO A 52 21.68 -13.88 6.51
CA PRO A 52 20.56 -13.49 7.35
C PRO A 52 19.84 -14.75 7.85
N PRO A 53 19.37 -14.78 9.11
CA PRO A 53 18.61 -15.91 9.61
C PRO A 53 17.39 -16.10 8.72
N SER A 54 17.35 -17.24 8.02
CA SER A 54 16.13 -17.74 7.40
C SER A 54 15.10 -17.93 8.50
N TYR A 55 14.05 -17.12 8.50
CA TYR A 55 12.88 -17.29 9.35
C TYR A 55 12.10 -18.54 8.91
N ALA A 56 12.60 -19.71 9.27
CA ALA A 56 11.80 -20.92 9.31
C ALA A 56 10.95 -20.88 10.59
N SER A 57 9.74 -20.34 10.50
CA SER A 57 8.69 -20.58 11.50
C SER A 57 7.29 -20.45 10.89
N GLY A 58 7.02 -21.29 9.90
CA GLY A 58 5.65 -21.57 9.44
C GLY A 58 4.97 -22.75 10.17
N GLY A 59 5.56 -23.27 11.26
CA GLY A 59 5.21 -24.60 11.79
C GLY A 59 4.22 -24.68 12.95
N ALA A 60 3.89 -23.59 13.66
CA ALA A 60 3.08 -23.69 14.88
C ALA A 60 2.02 -22.59 15.08
N THR A 61 1.96 -21.61 14.18
CA THR A 61 1.02 -20.47 14.29
C THR A 61 0.08 -20.31 13.10
N ALA A 62 0.15 -21.21 12.11
CA ALA A 62 -0.79 -21.24 10.98
C ALA A 62 -2.25 -21.51 11.40
N GLY A 63 -2.49 -21.88 12.66
CA GLY A 63 -3.82 -22.06 13.26
C GLY A 63 -4.19 -21.05 14.35
N ARG A 64 -3.33 -20.07 14.70
CA ARG A 64 -3.71 -19.07 15.72
C ARG A 64 -4.58 -17.99 15.08
N THR A 65 -5.85 -18.02 15.43
CA THR A 65 -6.74 -16.89 15.26
C THR A 65 -6.16 -15.68 15.99
N THR A 66 -5.83 -14.62 15.24
CA THR A 66 -5.42 -13.34 15.82
C THR A 66 -6.50 -12.91 16.80
N SER A 67 -6.13 -12.74 18.07
CA SER A 67 -7.07 -12.29 19.09
C SER A 67 -7.53 -10.86 18.80
N ILE A 68 -8.76 -10.52 19.20
CA ILE A 68 -9.32 -9.17 19.03
C ILE A 68 -8.33 -8.08 19.46
N PRO A 69 -7.69 -8.12 20.65
CA PRO A 69 -6.75 -7.08 21.06
C PRO A 69 -5.53 -6.95 20.15
N THR A 70 -5.03 -8.07 19.61
CA THR A 70 -3.89 -8.08 18.69
C THR A 70 -4.27 -7.48 17.35
N ALA A 71 -5.44 -7.82 16.82
CA ALA A 71 -5.94 -7.27 15.56
C ALA A 71 -6.14 -5.76 15.65
N LYS A 72 -6.74 -5.29 16.75
CA LYS A 72 -6.92 -3.85 17.01
C LYS A 72 -5.60 -3.09 16.97
N LYS A 73 -4.58 -3.57 17.69
CA LYS A 73 -3.23 -2.95 17.69
C LYS A 73 -2.58 -2.89 16.30
N ARG A 74 -2.88 -3.86 15.43
CA ARG A 74 -2.26 -3.96 14.10
C ARG A 74 -2.97 -3.16 13.02
N TYR A 75 -4.31 -3.16 13.05
CA TYR A 75 -5.11 -2.73 11.90
C TYR A 75 -5.91 -1.46 12.16
N PHE A 76 -6.18 -1.06 13.41
CA PHE A 76 -6.96 0.15 13.68
C PHE A 76 -6.35 1.40 13.06
N ALA A 77 -5.04 1.62 13.23
CA ALA A 77 -4.39 2.81 12.66
C ALA A 77 -4.48 2.86 11.13
N ARG A 78 -4.39 1.69 10.46
CA ARG A 78 -4.50 1.58 9.00
C ARG A 78 -5.93 1.90 8.54
N VAL A 79 -6.91 1.18 9.11
CA VAL A 79 -8.32 1.39 8.80
C VAL A 79 -8.75 2.83 9.08
N THR A 80 -8.26 3.45 10.17
CA THR A 80 -8.54 4.87 10.46
C THR A 80 -7.97 5.80 9.40
N ALA A 81 -6.75 5.57 8.92
CA ALA A 81 -6.16 6.36 7.83
C ALA A 81 -6.94 6.17 6.52
N ASP A 82 -7.37 4.95 6.22
CA ASP A 82 -8.16 4.65 5.02
C ASP A 82 -9.52 5.36 5.08
N VAL A 83 -10.18 5.35 6.24
CA VAL A 83 -11.44 6.09 6.47
C VAL A 83 -11.24 7.58 6.31
N ALA A 84 -10.16 8.15 6.87
CA ALA A 84 -9.86 9.57 6.69
C ALA A 84 -9.68 9.91 5.19
N SER A 85 -8.92 9.10 4.45
CA SER A 85 -8.74 9.29 3.00
C SER A 85 -10.06 9.17 2.21
N PHE A 86 -10.96 8.26 2.61
CA PHE A 86 -12.30 8.14 2.04
C PHE A 86 -13.16 9.38 2.30
N LEU A 87 -13.12 9.93 3.52
CA LEU A 87 -13.87 11.14 3.88
C LEU A 87 -13.34 12.38 3.13
N GLN A 88 -12.03 12.49 2.98
CA GLN A 88 -11.39 13.55 2.19
C GLN A 88 -11.86 13.49 0.73
N MET A 89 -11.82 12.31 0.09
CA MET A 89 -12.38 12.11 -1.26
C MET A 89 -13.88 12.45 -1.32
N GLY A 90 -14.63 12.08 -0.28
CA GLY A 90 -16.05 12.36 -0.16
C GLY A 90 -16.43 13.83 -0.19
N SER A 91 -15.53 14.71 0.26
CA SER A 91 -15.73 16.17 0.16
C SER A 91 -15.79 16.63 -1.31
N ALA A 92 -14.95 16.09 -2.18
CA ALA A 92 -14.98 16.36 -3.62
C ALA A 92 -16.26 15.83 -4.29
N ILE A 93 -16.73 14.64 -3.89
CA ILE A 93 -18.00 14.07 -4.38
C ILE A 93 -19.20 14.94 -3.98
N LYS A 94 -19.22 15.43 -2.73
CA LYS A 94 -20.25 16.37 -2.24
C LYS A 94 -20.22 17.69 -3.00
N ALA A 95 -19.03 18.23 -3.28
CA ALA A 95 -18.87 19.42 -4.12
C ALA A 95 -19.25 19.16 -5.60
N GLY A 96 -19.24 17.90 -6.03
CA GLY A 96 -19.45 17.50 -7.43
C GLY A 96 -18.20 17.56 -8.30
N ALA A 97 -17.03 17.71 -7.69
CA ALA A 97 -15.74 17.63 -8.35
C ALA A 97 -15.35 16.17 -8.61
N LEU A 98 -16.08 15.49 -9.51
CA LEU A 98 -15.89 14.05 -9.76
C LEU A 98 -14.53 13.70 -10.35
N SER A 99 -13.91 14.61 -11.11
CA SER A 99 -12.54 14.43 -11.62
C SER A 99 -11.53 14.35 -10.48
N GLU A 100 -11.61 15.26 -9.51
CA GLU A 100 -10.78 15.23 -8.30
C GLU A 100 -11.04 13.97 -7.49
N ALA A 101 -12.32 13.63 -7.29
CA ALA A 101 -12.70 12.41 -6.59
C ALA A 101 -12.15 11.15 -7.29
N SER A 102 -12.15 11.10 -8.62
CA SER A 102 -11.66 9.95 -9.40
C SER A 102 -10.15 9.72 -9.27
N ASN A 103 -9.39 10.79 -9.01
CA ASN A 103 -7.94 10.76 -8.84
C ASN A 103 -7.51 10.67 -7.36
N ALA A 104 -8.46 10.52 -6.44
CA ALA A 104 -8.15 10.47 -5.02
C ALA A 104 -7.26 9.27 -4.66
N PRO A 105 -6.29 9.44 -3.74
CA PRO A 105 -5.38 8.37 -3.32
C PRO A 105 -6.12 7.20 -2.65
N PHE A 106 -7.34 7.42 -2.18
CA PHE A 106 -8.21 6.37 -1.67
C PHE A 106 -8.38 5.21 -2.67
N TRP A 107 -8.50 5.47 -3.97
CA TRP A 107 -8.77 4.40 -4.94
C TRP A 107 -7.60 3.44 -5.17
N SER A 108 -6.36 3.90 -4.95
CA SER A 108 -5.15 3.13 -5.22
C SER A 108 -4.61 2.47 -3.95
N SER A 109 -4.48 3.21 -2.84
CA SER A 109 -3.93 2.67 -1.60
C SER A 109 -5.00 2.45 -0.54
N GLY A 110 -5.85 3.45 -0.29
CA GLY A 110 -6.81 3.40 0.81
C GLY A 110 -7.83 2.27 0.68
N LEU A 111 -8.28 1.97 -0.54
CA LEU A 111 -9.21 0.88 -0.82
C LEU A 111 -8.53 -0.49 -0.71
N GLU A 112 -7.28 -0.61 -1.13
CA GLU A 112 -6.52 -1.85 -1.00
C GLU A 112 -6.30 -2.20 0.48
N ASP A 113 -5.84 -1.22 1.27
CA ASP A 113 -5.64 -1.37 2.70
C ASP A 113 -6.97 -1.59 3.43
N LEU A 114 -8.05 -0.86 3.09
CA LEU A 114 -9.38 -1.07 3.68
C LEU A 114 -9.93 -2.46 3.35
N THR A 115 -9.67 -2.99 2.16
CA THR A 115 -10.08 -4.34 1.77
C THR A 115 -9.30 -5.38 2.55
N GLY A 116 -7.97 -5.26 2.65
CA GLY A 116 -7.11 -6.21 3.35
C GLY A 116 -7.17 -6.10 4.88
N ALA A 117 -6.75 -4.95 5.42
CA ALA A 117 -6.73 -4.68 6.85
C ALA A 117 -8.14 -4.66 7.46
N GLY A 118 -9.12 -4.09 6.76
CA GLY A 118 -10.52 -4.09 7.22
C GLY A 118 -11.11 -5.50 7.31
N TYR A 119 -10.80 -6.36 6.35
CA TYR A 119 -11.20 -7.78 6.42
C TYR A 119 -10.54 -8.52 7.58
N LEU A 120 -9.22 -8.37 7.75
CA LEU A 120 -8.48 -9.02 8.84
C LEU A 120 -8.96 -8.57 10.22
N LEU A 121 -9.33 -7.29 10.34
CA LEU A 121 -9.94 -6.75 11.53
C LEU A 121 -11.34 -7.35 11.76
N ALA A 122 -12.18 -7.40 10.72
CA ALA A 122 -13.53 -7.95 10.80
C ALA A 122 -13.54 -9.43 11.24
N VAL A 123 -12.65 -10.24 10.67
CA VAL A 123 -12.54 -11.67 10.99
C VAL A 123 -12.00 -11.93 12.40
N ALA A 124 -11.31 -10.96 13.01
CA ALA A 124 -10.83 -11.08 14.38
C ALA A 124 -11.98 -11.11 15.41
N PHE A 125 -13.17 -10.57 15.08
CA PHE A 125 -14.36 -10.55 15.95
C PHE A 125 -15.12 -11.88 16.01
N LYS A 126 -14.54 -12.98 15.52
CA LYS A 126 -15.14 -14.31 15.70
C LYS A 126 -15.18 -14.74 17.17
N ILE A 127 -16.30 -15.33 17.54
CA ILE A 127 -16.53 -15.91 18.87
C ILE A 127 -15.73 -17.22 19.03
N ASP A 128 -15.63 -18.01 17.96
CA ASP A 128 -14.89 -19.28 17.93
C ASP A 128 -14.07 -19.37 16.63
N ALA A 129 -12.86 -19.92 16.72
CA ALA A 129 -11.97 -20.20 15.61
C ALA A 129 -12.59 -21.12 14.54
N ARG A 130 -13.56 -21.96 14.93
CA ARG A 130 -14.26 -22.91 14.06
C ARG A 130 -15.38 -22.26 13.25
N VAL A 131 -15.82 -21.06 13.60
CA VAL A 131 -16.86 -20.35 12.85
C VAL A 131 -16.26 -19.83 11.54
N PRO A 132 -16.82 -20.20 10.37
CA PRO A 132 -16.33 -19.73 9.09
C PRO A 132 -16.54 -18.20 8.97
N PRO A 133 -15.65 -17.47 8.28
CA PRO A 133 -15.71 -16.00 8.20
C PRO A 133 -17.05 -15.43 7.74
N GLN A 134 -17.79 -16.14 6.89
CA GLN A 134 -19.08 -15.70 6.33
C GLN A 134 -20.19 -15.62 7.38
N LYS A 135 -20.04 -16.31 8.52
CA LYS A 135 -21.00 -16.25 9.62
C LYS A 135 -20.69 -15.13 10.62
N ILE A 136 -19.56 -14.44 10.47
CA ILE A 136 -19.18 -13.30 11.31
C ILE A 136 -19.90 -12.06 10.78
N GLN A 137 -20.68 -11.39 11.63
CA GLN A 137 -21.46 -10.22 11.23
C GLN A 137 -20.55 -9.11 10.68
N GLN A 138 -19.44 -8.81 11.36
CA GLN A 138 -18.47 -7.80 10.95
C GLN A 138 -17.88 -8.06 9.56
N LYS A 139 -17.67 -9.33 9.20
CA LYS A 139 -17.19 -9.72 7.87
C LYS A 139 -18.27 -9.42 6.82
N ARG A 140 -19.52 -9.74 7.12
CA ARG A 140 -20.65 -9.43 6.22
C ARG A 140 -20.83 -7.92 6.04
N ASP A 141 -20.67 -7.16 7.11
CA ASP A 141 -20.74 -5.69 7.07
C ASP A 141 -19.58 -5.11 6.26
N HIS A 142 -18.38 -5.68 6.38
CA HIS A 142 -17.23 -5.33 5.54
C HIS A 142 -17.48 -5.64 4.06
N ASP A 143 -17.97 -6.83 3.72
CA ASP A 143 -18.30 -7.17 2.33
C ASP A 143 -19.34 -6.20 1.75
N ALA A 144 -20.36 -5.85 2.55
CA ALA A 144 -21.41 -4.93 2.13
C ALA A 144 -20.85 -3.52 1.89
N LEU A 145 -19.91 -3.07 2.73
CA LEU A 145 -19.18 -1.82 2.54
C LEU A 145 -18.38 -1.84 1.23
N ILE A 146 -17.53 -2.85 1.01
CA ILE A 146 -16.73 -2.95 -0.23
C ILE A 146 -17.62 -2.99 -1.47
N ALA A 147 -18.72 -3.74 -1.44
CA ALA A 147 -19.68 -3.78 -2.54
C ALA A 147 -20.35 -2.41 -2.82
N SER A 148 -20.57 -1.58 -1.80
CA SER A 148 -21.06 -0.20 -1.99
C SER A 148 -19.98 0.73 -2.54
N ILE A 149 -18.71 0.56 -2.13
CA ILE A 149 -17.58 1.31 -2.68
C ILE A 149 -17.40 1.00 -4.17
N ASP A 150 -17.60 -0.25 -4.59
CA ASP A 150 -17.55 -0.61 -6.03
C ASP A 150 -18.65 0.09 -6.84
N LYS A 151 -19.85 0.24 -6.28
CA LYS A 151 -20.94 1.00 -6.92
C LYS A 151 -20.59 2.48 -6.99
N LEU A 152 -20.02 3.04 -5.92
CA LEU A 152 -19.54 4.41 -5.88
C LEU A 152 -18.45 4.64 -6.93
N LYS A 153 -17.46 3.75 -7.02
CA LYS A 153 -16.36 3.82 -8.00
C LYS A 153 -16.89 3.87 -9.42
N LYS A 154 -17.90 3.05 -9.74
CA LYS A 154 -18.58 3.06 -11.04
C LYS A 154 -19.32 4.38 -11.30
N ALA A 155 -20.02 4.92 -10.30
CA ALA A 155 -20.73 6.19 -10.43
C ALA A 155 -19.77 7.39 -10.64
N VAL A 156 -18.67 7.42 -9.89
CA VAL A 156 -17.61 8.43 -10.04
C VAL A 156 -16.94 8.33 -11.42
N GLY A 157 -16.59 7.11 -11.86
CA GLY A 157 -16.00 6.88 -13.19
C GLY A 157 -16.97 7.17 -14.34
N GLY A 158 -18.28 6.98 -14.13
CA GLY A 158 -19.33 7.34 -15.08
C GLY A 158 -19.64 8.83 -15.15
N SER A 159 -18.99 9.66 -14.32
CA SER A 159 -19.23 11.11 -14.22
C SER A 159 -20.68 11.51 -13.88
N ASP A 160 -21.45 10.59 -13.28
CA ASP A 160 -22.83 10.86 -12.85
C ASP A 160 -22.83 11.42 -11.42
N LYS A 161 -22.99 12.74 -11.31
CA LYS A 161 -22.95 13.46 -10.02
C LYS A 161 -24.05 13.02 -9.08
N ALA A 162 -25.27 12.84 -9.58
CA ALA A 162 -26.40 12.48 -8.74
C ALA A 162 -26.23 11.05 -8.21
N ALA A 163 -25.84 10.11 -9.08
CA ALA A 163 -25.55 8.74 -8.67
C ALA A 163 -24.35 8.68 -7.71
N ALA A 164 -23.27 9.43 -7.97
CA ALA A 164 -22.09 9.44 -7.11
C ALA A 164 -22.42 9.95 -5.70
N GLN A 165 -23.21 11.02 -5.58
CA GLN A 165 -23.64 11.56 -4.29
C GLN A 165 -24.56 10.58 -3.54
N ALA A 166 -25.50 9.93 -4.23
CA ALA A 166 -26.38 8.94 -3.65
C ALA A 166 -25.60 7.69 -3.17
N GLN A 167 -24.70 7.16 -4.00
CA GLN A 167 -23.85 6.03 -3.63
C GLN A 167 -22.90 6.39 -2.49
N TYR A 168 -22.40 7.63 -2.43
CA TYR A 168 -21.53 8.07 -1.35
C TYR A 168 -22.27 8.11 0.00
N ALA A 169 -23.51 8.60 0.02
CA ALA A 169 -24.36 8.56 1.21
C ALA A 169 -24.67 7.12 1.66
N ASP A 170 -25.00 6.23 0.72
CA ASP A 170 -25.22 4.80 0.98
C ASP A 170 -23.96 4.10 1.53
N THR A 171 -22.79 4.48 1.00
CA THR A 171 -21.48 3.96 1.44
C THR A 171 -21.16 4.45 2.85
N LEU A 172 -21.42 5.72 3.18
CA LEU A 172 -21.24 6.26 4.54
C LEU A 172 -22.08 5.49 5.57
N ALA A 173 -23.36 5.23 5.26
CA ALA A 173 -24.22 4.46 6.15
C ALA A 173 -23.67 3.06 6.42
N LYS A 174 -23.16 2.36 5.40
CA LYS A 174 -22.53 1.04 5.59
C LYS A 174 -21.19 1.12 6.30
N LEU A 175 -20.44 2.18 6.07
CA LEU A 175 -19.18 2.43 6.76
C LEU A 175 -19.42 2.61 8.26
N ASP A 176 -20.40 3.40 8.67
CA ASP A 176 -20.75 3.56 10.10
C ASP A 176 -21.21 2.25 10.75
N VAL A 177 -21.98 1.41 10.02
CA VAL A 177 -22.36 0.07 10.49
C VAL A 177 -21.12 -0.80 10.72
N TYR A 178 -20.20 -0.83 9.74
CA TYR A 178 -18.95 -1.58 9.86
C TYR A 178 -18.08 -1.05 11.02
N LEU A 179 -17.85 0.26 11.11
CA LEU A 179 -17.05 0.89 12.15
C LEU A 179 -17.60 0.60 13.55
N LYS A 180 -18.92 0.69 13.73
CA LYS A 180 -19.58 0.28 14.97
C LYS A 180 -19.32 -1.20 15.29
N GLY A 181 -19.42 -2.07 14.29
CA GLY A 181 -19.19 -3.51 14.43
C GLY A 181 -17.76 -3.88 14.83
N VAL A 182 -16.77 -3.09 14.39
CA VAL A 182 -15.35 -3.26 14.74
C VAL A 182 -14.87 -2.34 15.87
N GLU A 183 -15.79 -1.66 16.56
CA GLU A 183 -15.52 -0.77 17.68
C GLU A 183 -14.58 0.40 17.35
N LEU A 184 -14.68 0.93 16.13
CA LEU A 184 -14.05 2.18 15.72
C LEU A 184 -15.03 3.36 15.88
N PRO A 185 -14.51 4.60 16.05
CA PRO A 185 -15.35 5.78 16.09
C PRO A 185 -16.25 5.93 14.83
N PRO A 186 -17.41 6.58 14.93
CA PRO A 186 -18.24 6.86 13.76
C PRO A 186 -17.57 7.88 12.84
N THR A 187 -17.97 7.93 11.57
CA THR A 187 -17.39 8.82 10.54
C THR A 187 -17.46 10.31 10.89
N SER A 188 -18.34 10.73 11.80
CA SER A 188 -18.44 12.11 12.31
C SER A 188 -17.39 12.47 13.37
N HIS A 189 -16.61 11.51 13.85
CA HIS A 189 -15.63 11.72 14.91
C HIS A 189 -14.41 12.51 14.40
N ALA A 190 -13.86 13.37 15.26
CA ALA A 190 -12.67 14.17 14.95
C ALA A 190 -11.38 13.37 14.72
N ALA A 191 -11.42 12.03 14.88
CA ALA A 191 -10.26 11.17 14.66
C ALA A 191 -9.94 10.96 13.16
N TYR A 192 -10.85 11.39 12.28
CA TYR A 192 -10.75 11.24 10.83
C TYR A 192 -10.54 12.57 10.09
N GLN A 193 -10.36 13.68 10.82
CA GLN A 193 -10.18 15.03 10.27
C GLN A 193 -8.72 15.44 10.24
#